data_AF-A0A8T6GBV7-F1
#
_entry.id   AF-A0A8T6GBV7-F1
#
_cell.length_a   1.000
_cell.length_b   1.000
_cell.length_c   1.000
_cell.angle_alpha   90.00
_cell.angle_beta   90.00
_cell.angle_gamma   90.00
#
_symmetry.space_group_name_H-M   'P 1'
#
loop_
_entity.id
_entity.type
_entity.pdbx_description
1 polymer ?
#
loop_
_entity_poly.entity_id
_entity_poly.type
_entity_poly.pdbx_seq_one_letter_code
_entity_poly.pdbx_strand_id
1 'polypeptide(L)'
;MHIARRIIGAVLILLAVLVAVYFVATEYDVVSSSFALARLSWSVLNYLMAIGIVLGVVFAWIRKRAVEAEGLSNSITRPYLEANVLFYAFMFTALLFFWNWFDRLAGGDVFQESVTRRLAWIMLDAIFPLISGAMGMYLWRGGNDS
;
A
#
# COMPACT_ATOMS: atom_id res chain seq x y z
N MET A 1 -23.14 -0.02 -3.66
CA MET A 1 -21.77 0.46 -3.30
C MET A 1 -21.02 -0.45 -2.31
N HIS A 2 -21.67 -1.19 -1.40
CA HIS A 2 -20.98 -2.05 -0.42
C HIS A 2 -20.14 -3.19 -1.05
N ILE A 3 -20.65 -3.85 -2.09
CA ILE A 3 -19.93 -4.95 -2.76
C ILE A 3 -18.61 -4.46 -3.38
N ALA A 4 -18.62 -3.30 -4.06
CA ALA A 4 -17.41 -2.72 -4.64
C ALA A 4 -16.35 -2.41 -3.58
N ARG A 5 -16.74 -1.85 -2.42
CA ARG A 5 -15.81 -1.62 -1.30
C ARG A 5 -15.20 -2.92 -0.80
N ARG A 6 -16.00 -3.97 -0.64
CA ARG A 6 -15.50 -5.30 -0.22
C ARG A 6 -14.54 -5.91 -1.23
N ILE A 7 -14.84 -5.82 -2.53
CA ILE A 7 -13.94 -6.29 -3.59
C ILE A 7 -12.60 -5.56 -3.51
N ILE A 8 -12.63 -4.23 -3.39
CA ILE A 8 -11.40 -3.43 -3.29
C ILE A 8 -10.65 -3.76 -1.99
N GLY A 9 -11.38 -3.96 -0.89
CA GLY A 9 -10.80 -4.40 0.37
C GLY A 9 -10.07 -5.74 0.25
N ALA A 10 -10.70 -6.72 -0.42
CA ALA A 10 -10.10 -8.02 -0.71
C ALA A 10 -8.84 -7.88 -1.58
N VAL A 11 -8.90 -7.06 -2.63
CA VAL A 11 -7.75 -6.80 -3.50
C VAL A 11 -6.58 -6.21 -2.69
N LEU A 12 -6.82 -5.21 -1.84
CA LEU A 12 -5.77 -4.62 -1.01
C LEU A 12 -5.18 -5.62 -0.01
N ILE A 13 -6.00 -6.48 0.61
CA ILE A 13 -5.53 -7.55 1.49
C ILE A 13 -4.66 -8.56 0.71
N LEU A 14 -5.13 -9.01 -0.46
CA LEU A 14 -4.40 -9.95 -1.30
C LEU A 14 -3.05 -9.37 -1.74
N LEU A 15 -3.02 -8.09 -2.15
CA LEU A 15 -1.78 -7.39 -2.49
C LEU A 15 -0.85 -7.25 -1.29
N ALA A 16 -1.39 -6.95 -0.11
CA ALA A 16 -0.61 -6.87 1.12
C ALA A 16 0.07 -8.21 1.45
N VAL A 17 -0.68 -9.31 1.41
CA VAL A 17 -0.15 -10.65 1.65
C VAL A 17 0.86 -11.03 0.58
N LEU A 18 0.55 -10.77 -0.70
CA LEU A 18 1.43 -11.10 -1.82
C LEU A 18 2.79 -10.39 -1.70
N VAL A 19 2.79 -9.09 -1.43
CA VAL A 19 4.03 -8.30 -1.28
C VAL A 19 4.78 -8.72 -0.02
N ALA A 20 4.10 -8.91 1.12
CA ALA A 20 4.76 -9.35 2.35
C ALA A 20 5.42 -10.73 2.21
N VAL A 21 4.71 -11.70 1.63
CA VAL A 21 5.25 -13.05 1.41
C VAL A 21 6.41 -13.00 0.43
N TYR A 22 6.29 -12.25 -0.67
CA TYR A 22 7.37 -12.14 -1.65
C TYR A 22 8.61 -11.47 -1.04
N PHE A 23 8.44 -10.35 -0.32
CA PHE A 23 9.51 -9.63 0.38
C PHE A 23 10.28 -10.54 1.35
N VAL A 24 9.56 -11.27 2.21
CA VAL A 24 10.18 -12.22 3.15
C VAL A 24 10.86 -13.38 2.41
N ALA A 25 10.20 -13.96 1.41
CA ALA A 25 10.74 -15.10 0.68
C ALA A 25 12.03 -14.75 -0.06
N THR A 26 12.13 -13.54 -0.62
CA THR A 26 13.35 -13.07 -1.30
C THR A 26 14.52 -12.80 -0.35
N GLU A 27 14.24 -12.38 0.89
CA GLU A 27 15.31 -12.11 1.86
C GLU A 27 15.92 -13.41 2.44
N TYR A 28 15.10 -14.46 2.61
CA TYR A 28 15.56 -15.74 3.17
C TYR A 28 15.99 -16.77 2.11
N ASP A 29 16.13 -16.37 0.84
CA ASP A 29 16.57 -17.21 -0.28
C ASP A 29 15.74 -18.52 -0.44
N VAL A 30 14.48 -18.49 0.03
CA VAL A 30 13.57 -19.67 0.03
C VAL A 30 12.93 -19.88 -1.35
N VAL A 31 13.11 -18.94 -2.28
CA VAL A 31 12.58 -19.01 -3.64
C VAL A 31 13.44 -19.96 -4.50
N SER A 32 13.42 -21.24 -4.14
CA SER A 32 13.82 -22.31 -5.05
C SER A 32 12.95 -22.25 -6.31
N SER A 33 13.52 -22.65 -7.46
CA SER A 33 12.89 -22.67 -8.79
C SER A 33 11.54 -23.42 -8.88
N SER A 34 11.18 -24.15 -7.83
CA SER A 34 9.92 -24.89 -7.64
C SER A 34 8.74 -24.08 -7.08
N PHE A 35 8.95 -22.87 -6.54
CA PHE A 35 7.84 -22.08 -6.00
C PHE A 35 7.13 -21.28 -7.11
N ALA A 36 5.80 -21.23 -7.11
CA ALA A 36 5.02 -20.44 -8.07
C ALA A 36 5.39 -18.93 -8.06
N LEU A 37 5.95 -18.44 -6.96
CA LEU A 37 6.51 -17.08 -6.79
C LEU A 37 7.72 -16.82 -7.70
N ALA A 38 8.43 -17.84 -8.19
CA ALA A 38 9.60 -17.68 -9.05
C ALA A 38 9.28 -17.05 -10.42
N ARG A 39 8.00 -17.07 -10.86
CA ARG A 39 7.57 -16.38 -12.09
C ARG A 39 7.14 -14.93 -11.86
N LEU A 40 6.92 -14.55 -10.61
CA LEU A 40 6.56 -13.19 -10.26
C LEU A 40 7.85 -12.38 -10.14
N SER A 41 7.97 -11.29 -10.88
CA SER A 41 9.10 -10.37 -10.73
C SER A 41 8.70 -9.15 -9.92
N TRP A 42 9.68 -8.51 -9.27
CA TRP A 42 9.49 -7.19 -8.65
C TRP A 42 8.90 -6.17 -9.63
N SER A 43 9.19 -6.28 -10.93
CA SER A 43 8.57 -5.43 -11.94
C SER A 43 7.05 -5.59 -11.99
N VAL A 44 6.53 -6.82 -11.98
CA VAL A 44 5.08 -7.08 -11.96
C VAL A 44 4.46 -6.61 -10.64
N LEU A 45 5.12 -6.91 -9.51
CA LEU A 45 4.66 -6.46 -8.19
C LEU A 45 4.58 -4.95 -8.11
N ASN A 46 5.54 -4.22 -8.67
CA ASN A 46 5.51 -2.75 -8.67
C ASN A 46 4.27 -2.21 -9.40
N TYR A 47 3.87 -2.78 -10.54
CA TYR A 47 2.62 -2.37 -11.19
C TYR A 47 1.39 -2.63 -10.32
N LEU A 48 1.34 -3.78 -9.65
CA LEU A 48 0.24 -4.12 -8.74
C LEU A 48 0.22 -3.23 -7.49
N MET A 49 1.39 -2.93 -6.92
CA MET A 49 1.56 -1.99 -5.81
C MET A 49 1.12 -0.59 -6.21
N ALA A 50 1.47 -0.12 -7.42
CA ALA A 50 1.03 1.17 -7.93
C ALA A 50 -0.50 1.29 -7.95
N ILE A 51 -1.19 0.26 -8.46
CA ILE A 51 -2.66 0.20 -8.45
C ILE A 51 -3.19 0.20 -7.01
N GLY A 52 -2.62 -0.63 -6.14
CA GLY A 52 -2.99 -0.72 -4.73
C GLY A 52 -2.82 0.60 -3.98
N ILE A 53 -1.73 1.32 -4.23
CA ILE A 53 -1.44 2.64 -3.65
C ILE A 53 -2.48 3.66 -4.12
N VAL A 54 -2.79 3.72 -5.42
CA VAL A 54 -3.80 4.64 -5.95
C VAL A 54 -5.16 4.37 -5.32
N LEU A 55 -5.59 3.11 -5.26
CA LEU A 55 -6.83 2.72 -4.59
C LEU A 55 -6.79 3.10 -3.11
N GLY A 56 -5.69 2.82 -2.41
CA GLY A 56 -5.49 3.17 -1.01
C GLY A 56 -5.62 4.67 -0.73
N VAL A 57 -4.98 5.52 -1.54
CA VAL A 57 -5.10 6.99 -1.45
C VAL A 57 -6.55 7.42 -1.63
N VAL A 58 -7.23 6.93 -2.67
CA VAL A 58 -8.62 7.30 -2.97
C VAL A 58 -9.55 6.92 -1.82
N PHE A 59 -9.47 5.68 -1.32
CA PHE A 59 -10.37 5.23 -0.24
C PHE A 59 -10.00 5.82 1.13
N ALA A 60 -8.72 6.09 1.39
CA ALA A 60 -8.31 6.82 2.59
C ALA A 60 -8.82 8.27 2.57
N TRP A 61 -8.79 8.92 1.41
CA TRP A 61 -9.32 10.27 1.24
C TRP A 61 -10.85 10.30 1.42
N ILE A 62 -11.58 9.34 0.83
CA ILE A 62 -13.02 9.20 1.04
C ILE A 62 -13.33 9.02 2.53
N ARG A 63 -12.60 8.13 3.22
CA ARG A 63 -12.75 7.91 4.67
C ARG A 63 -12.48 9.19 5.47
N LYS A 64 -11.40 9.90 5.18
CA LYS A 64 -11.05 11.17 5.83
C LYS A 64 -12.17 12.20 5.67
N ARG A 65 -12.70 12.36 4.45
CA ARG A 65 -13.82 13.28 4.19
C ARG A 65 -15.10 12.89 4.90
N ALA A 66 -15.42 11.60 5.01
CA ALA A 66 -16.59 11.14 5.74
C ALA A 66 -16.51 11.54 7.23
N VAL A 67 -15.36 11.30 7.86
CA VAL A 67 -15.14 11.68 9.27
C VAL A 67 -15.16 13.20 9.47
N GLU A 68 -14.62 13.97 8.52
CA GLU A 68 -14.69 15.44 8.56
C GLU A 68 -16.13 15.96 8.42
N ALA A 69 -16.95 15.32 7.58
CA ALA A 69 -18.35 15.70 7.38
C ALA A 69 -19.24 15.40 8.61
N GLU A 70 -18.90 14.40 9.42
CA GLU A 70 -19.59 14.06 10.67
C GLU A 70 -19.30 15.06 11.82
N GLY A 71 -18.56 16.15 11.57
CA GLY A 71 -18.25 17.17 12.58
C GLY A 71 -17.21 16.71 13.62
N LEU A 72 -16.61 15.54 13.42
CA LEU A 72 -15.55 14.99 14.26
C LEU A 72 -14.21 15.71 14.05
N SER A 73 -14.14 16.72 13.18
CA SER A 73 -12.97 17.58 13.02
C SER A 73 -12.69 18.47 14.23
N ASN A 74 -13.71 18.75 15.06
CA ASN A 74 -13.60 19.66 16.21
C ASN A 74 -13.12 18.96 17.49
N SER A 75 -12.96 17.64 17.48
CA SER A 75 -12.43 16.87 18.62
C SER A 75 -11.52 15.75 18.13
N ILE A 76 -10.35 15.57 18.76
CA ILE A 76 -9.41 14.51 18.40
C ILE A 76 -9.99 13.18 18.85
N THR A 77 -10.79 12.56 17.97
CA THR A 77 -11.40 11.26 18.19
C THR A 77 -10.57 10.15 17.54
N ARG A 78 -10.71 8.92 18.02
CA ARG A 78 -10.03 7.76 17.44
C ARG A 78 -10.32 7.57 15.94
N PRO A 79 -11.58 7.67 15.45
CA PRO A 79 -11.86 7.56 14.02
C PRO A 79 -11.20 8.65 13.17
N TYR A 80 -11.11 9.87 13.71
CA TYR A 80 -10.41 10.99 13.07
C TYR A 80 -8.91 10.72 12.93
N LEU A 81 -8.26 10.27 14.01
CA LEU A 81 -6.84 9.92 13.96
C LEU A 81 -6.57 8.77 13.00
N GLU A 82 -7.34 7.69 13.06
CA GLU A 82 -7.15 6.54 12.16
C GLU A 82 -7.31 6.91 10.68
N ALA A 83 -8.31 7.72 10.34
CA ALA A 83 -8.54 8.16 8.96
C ALA A 83 -7.40 9.06 8.46
N ASN A 84 -6.92 9.99 9.28
CA ASN A 84 -5.80 10.86 8.93
C ASN A 84 -4.49 10.07 8.79
N VAL A 85 -4.17 9.20 9.75
CA VAL A 85 -2.95 8.37 9.71
C VAL A 85 -2.93 7.52 8.45
N LEU A 86 -4.03 6.84 8.11
CA LEU A 86 -4.08 6.04 6.89
C LEU A 86 -3.94 6.91 5.64
N PHE A 87 -4.63 8.05 5.57
CA PHE A 87 -4.52 8.95 4.42
C PHE A 87 -3.10 9.46 4.21
N TYR A 88 -2.47 9.98 5.26
CA TYR A 88 -1.09 10.48 5.16
C TYR A 88 -0.08 9.36 4.95
N ALA A 89 -0.30 8.16 5.48
CA ALA A 89 0.56 7.01 5.22
C ALA A 89 0.49 6.57 3.76
N PHE A 90 -0.71 6.53 3.15
CA PHE A 90 -0.84 6.26 1.71
C PHE A 90 -0.25 7.38 0.86
N MET A 91 -0.44 8.64 1.23
CA MET A 91 0.17 9.78 0.51
C MET A 91 1.70 9.73 0.56
N PHE A 92 2.28 9.50 1.74
CA PHE A 92 3.72 9.33 1.90
C PHE A 92 4.24 8.16 1.06
N THR A 93 3.57 7.01 1.15
CA THR A 93 3.95 5.81 0.38
C THR A 93 3.82 6.05 -1.12
N ALA A 94 2.79 6.77 -1.58
CA ALA A 94 2.62 7.11 -2.98
C ALA A 94 3.75 8.00 -3.49
N LEU A 95 4.06 9.09 -2.76
CA LEU A 95 5.15 9.99 -3.12
C LEU A 95 6.47 9.25 -3.18
N LEU A 96 6.79 8.46 -2.15
CA LEU A 96 8.04 7.70 -2.09
C LEU A 96 8.12 6.64 -3.20
N PHE A 97 7.03 5.89 -3.43
CA PHE A 97 6.96 4.82 -4.43
C PHE A 97 7.09 5.38 -5.85
N PHE A 98 6.24 6.33 -6.24
CA PHE A 98 6.23 6.86 -7.61
C PHE A 98 7.50 7.63 -7.93
N TRP A 99 8.07 8.38 -6.96
CA TRP A 99 9.37 9.01 -7.13
C TRP A 99 10.46 7.99 -7.47
N ASN A 100 10.59 6.92 -6.67
CA ASN A 100 11.60 5.89 -6.86
C ASN A 100 11.36 5.04 -8.12
N TRP A 101 10.10 4.80 -8.45
CA TRP A 101 9.71 3.93 -9.56
C TRP A 101 9.83 4.64 -10.92
N PHE A 102 9.43 5.91 -11.03
CA PHE A 102 9.59 6.67 -12.27
C PHE A 102 11.06 6.93 -12.61
N ASP A 103 11.90 7.20 -11.61
CA ASP A 103 13.35 7.29 -11.81
C ASP A 103 13.92 5.98 -12.39
N ARG A 104 13.42 4.82 -11.92
CA ARG A 104 13.83 3.50 -12.43
C ARG A 104 13.39 3.29 -13.88
N LEU A 105 12.17 3.72 -14.21
CA LEU A 105 11.60 3.59 -15.57
C LEU A 105 12.27 4.53 -16.58
N ALA A 106 12.73 5.70 -16.13
CA ALA A 106 13.42 6.68 -16.97
C ALA A 106 14.86 6.27 -17.33
N GLY A 107 15.31 5.08 -16.94
CA GLY A 107 16.70 4.65 -17.14
C GLY A 107 17.68 5.46 -16.31
N GLY A 108 17.24 6.04 -15.18
CA GLY A 108 18.09 6.88 -14.33
C GLY A 108 19.30 6.09 -13.83
N ASP A 109 20.49 6.45 -14.33
CA ASP A 109 21.80 5.97 -13.85
C ASP A 109 22.32 6.78 -12.64
N VAL A 110 21.66 7.87 -12.27
CA VAL A 110 22.22 8.88 -11.35
C VAL A 110 22.33 8.36 -9.90
N PHE A 111 21.60 7.30 -9.52
CA PHE A 111 21.56 6.79 -8.14
C PHE A 111 21.44 5.26 -8.00
N GLN A 112 21.75 4.48 -9.05
CA GLN A 112 21.46 3.03 -9.09
C GLN A 112 22.10 2.20 -7.95
N GLU A 113 23.17 2.69 -7.31
CA GLU A 113 23.85 1.97 -6.23
C GLU A 113 23.79 2.66 -4.86
N SER A 114 23.00 3.73 -4.70
CA SER A 114 22.96 4.41 -3.41
C SER A 114 22.22 3.58 -2.36
N VAL A 115 22.85 3.38 -1.19
CA VAL A 115 22.24 2.73 0.00
C VAL A 115 20.85 3.30 0.30
N THR A 116 20.69 4.61 0.09
CA THR A 116 19.42 5.34 0.25
C THR A 116 18.29 4.78 -0.60
N ARG A 117 18.52 4.45 -1.88
CA ARG A 117 17.49 3.90 -2.75
C ARG A 117 17.08 2.49 -2.32
N ARG A 118 18.04 1.66 -1.93
CA ARG A 118 17.77 0.31 -1.41
C ARG A 118 16.94 0.38 -0.13
N LEU A 119 17.28 1.30 0.79
CA LEU A 119 16.50 1.54 2.00
C LEU A 119 15.08 2.03 1.69
N ALA A 120 14.90 2.91 0.69
CA ALA A 120 13.58 3.36 0.26
C ALA A 120 12.70 2.21 -0.22
N TRP A 121 13.25 1.29 -1.03
CA TRP A 121 12.51 0.09 -1.47
C TRP A 121 12.18 -0.84 -0.30
N ILE A 122 13.13 -1.11 0.60
CA ILE A 122 12.87 -1.92 1.81
C ILE A 122 11.76 -1.30 2.67
N MET A 123 11.79 0.03 2.86
CA MET A 123 10.74 0.74 3.58
C MET A 123 9.39 0.63 2.87
N LEU A 124 9.34 0.75 1.54
CA LEU A 124 8.12 0.58 0.76
C LEU A 124 7.55 -0.83 0.90
N ASP A 125 8.40 -1.85 0.77
CA ASP A 125 8.02 -3.26 0.86
C ASP A 125 7.52 -3.64 2.26
N ALA A 126 8.01 -2.97 3.31
CA ALA A 126 7.52 -3.14 4.68
C ALA A 126 6.23 -2.35 4.96
N ILE A 127 6.14 -1.10 4.50
CA ILE A 127 5.01 -0.21 4.81
C ILE A 127 3.77 -0.60 4.00
N PHE A 128 3.94 -0.92 2.71
CA PHE A 128 2.83 -1.18 1.80
C PHE A 128 1.88 -2.30 2.29
N PRO A 129 2.37 -3.48 2.75
CA PRO A 129 1.51 -4.50 3.32
C PRO A 129 0.72 -4.04 4.54
N LEU A 130 1.33 -3.25 5.42
CA LEU A 130 0.69 -2.79 6.65
C LEU A 130 -0.48 -1.86 6.34
N ILE A 131 -0.25 -0.84 5.51
CA ILE A 131 -1.27 0.16 5.19
C ILE A 131 -2.37 -0.42 4.27
N SER A 132 -1.99 -1.26 3.30
CA SER A 132 -2.93 -1.93 2.40
C SER A 132 -3.75 -2.97 3.14
N GLY A 133 -3.14 -3.73 4.06
CA GLY A 133 -3.85 -4.66 4.93
C GLY A 133 -4.83 -3.93 5.85
N ALA A 134 -4.40 -2.85 6.51
CA ALA A 134 -5.25 -2.06 7.40
C ALA A 134 -6.47 -1.46 6.66
N MET A 135 -6.24 -0.81 5.51
CA MET A 135 -7.32 -0.26 4.70
C MET A 135 -8.20 -1.36 4.10
N GLY A 136 -7.58 -2.43 3.61
CA GLY A 136 -8.30 -3.54 3.01
C GLY A 136 -9.24 -4.22 4.01
N MET A 137 -8.79 -4.45 5.23
CA MET A 137 -9.61 -4.97 6.32
C MET A 137 -10.75 -4.02 6.71
N TYR A 138 -10.48 -2.71 6.75
CA TYR A 138 -11.52 -1.71 7.00
C TYR A 138 -12.62 -1.75 5.92
N LEU A 139 -12.24 -1.77 4.65
CA LEU A 139 -13.19 -1.85 3.53
C LEU A 139 -13.94 -3.19 3.48
N TRP A 140 -13.25 -4.30 3.77
CA TRP A 140 -13.83 -5.64 3.80
C TRP A 140 -14.90 -5.78 4.87
N ARG A 141 -14.62 -5.26 6.08
CA ARG A 141 -15.56 -5.28 7.22
C ARG A 141 -16.76 -4.34 7.05
N GLY A 142 -16.88 -3.65 5.91
CA GLY A 142 -18.02 -2.81 5.58
C GLY A 142 -17.78 -1.33 5.78
N GLY A 143 -16.66 -0.91 6.40
CA GLY A 143 -16.20 0.47 6.49
C GLY A 143 -17.25 1.53 6.86
N ASN A 144 -18.37 1.12 7.51
CA ASN A 144 -19.47 1.88 8.12
C ASN A 144 -20.77 1.04 8.05
N ASP A 145 -21.02 0.18 9.05
CA ASP A 145 -22.41 -0.11 9.50
C ASP A 145 -22.87 1.06 10.42
N SER A 146 -22.73 2.28 9.91
CA SER A 146 -23.14 3.54 10.52
C SER A 146 -23.67 4.46 9.43
#